data_AF-A0A736DX89-F1
#
_entry.id   AF-A0A736DX89-F1
#
_cell.length_a   1.000
_cell.length_b   1.000
_cell.length_c   1.000
_cell.angle_alpha   90.00
_cell.angle_beta   90.00
_cell.angle_gamma   90.00
#
_symmetry.space_group_name_H-M   'P 1'
#
loop_
_entity.id
_entity.type
_entity.pdbx_description
1 polymer ?
#
loop_
_entity_poly.entity_id
_entity_poly.type
_entity_poly.pdbx_seq_one_letter_code
_entity_poly.pdbx_strand_id
1 'polypeptide(L)'
;MKYNYTTDYNHPHYYSGNVFTSNRYGRYRILGKLLNHNRRGYYVIQFEETGHTTKAYCSAIKSGKVADRSYDFGNEDERREALMRPVIHGVGYIGIGQYRTYVPYTPETYGQRTKEYVLWQNMIARCYYTRNGKQVHKGYKGVVVCEHWHCFQNFCSDLPAIPGYNNWKDNPVKYEFDKDYSHRRYYSPDTMCFIPTSDNAKEAGLRNQAMKIAKSDYYSINKNRKVIVDDALVILEDSEMQFSVVMNGNTHTIITDTPYGTTIFFPLTKKIMRHCSIIDGDVHVFIQYVQWLQCQWTERNPFIDCYEV
;
A
#
# COMPACT_ATOMS: atom_id res chain seq x y z
N MET A 1 -2.39 37.29 0.65
CA MET A 1 -2.43 36.75 2.03
C MET A 1 -3.06 35.36 2.01
N LYS A 2 -2.54 34.41 2.78
CA LYS A 2 -2.90 32.97 2.75
C LYS A 2 -4.33 32.65 3.25
N TYR A 3 -4.98 33.60 3.94
CA TYR A 3 -6.34 33.47 4.47
C TYR A 3 -7.15 34.73 4.18
N ASN A 4 -8.43 34.58 3.83
CA ASN A 4 -9.37 35.68 3.66
C ASN A 4 -10.16 35.90 4.96
N TYR A 5 -9.98 37.05 5.62
CA TYR A 5 -10.58 37.35 6.92
C TYR A 5 -11.02 38.81 7.00
N THR A 6 -11.98 39.10 7.88
CA THR A 6 -12.44 40.47 8.19
C THR A 6 -12.06 40.86 9.62
N THR A 7 -11.71 42.12 9.81
CA THR A 7 -11.57 42.77 11.12
C THR A 7 -12.83 43.50 11.54
N ASP A 8 -13.77 43.71 10.60
CA ASP A 8 -15.04 44.40 10.82
C ASP A 8 -16.06 43.42 11.40
N TYR A 9 -15.94 43.17 12.70
CA TYR A 9 -16.91 42.41 13.48
C TYR A 9 -16.77 42.75 14.97
N ASN A 10 -17.90 42.71 15.69
CA ASN A 10 -17.91 42.93 17.14
C ASN A 10 -18.03 41.60 17.88
N HIS A 11 -17.06 41.26 18.72
CA HIS A 11 -17.10 40.09 19.59
C HIS A 11 -16.39 40.38 20.92
N PRO A 12 -17.01 40.12 22.09
CA PRO A 12 -16.47 40.52 23.40
C PRO A 12 -15.09 39.91 23.71
N HIS A 13 -14.87 38.65 23.32
CA HIS A 13 -13.61 37.94 23.60
C HIS A 13 -12.68 37.69 22.41
N TYR A 14 -13.18 37.58 21.17
CA TYR A 14 -12.37 37.14 20.02
C TYR A 14 -12.23 38.23 18.96
N TYR A 15 -12.01 39.48 19.37
CA TYR A 15 -11.83 40.62 18.45
C TYR A 15 -10.41 40.69 17.88
N SER A 16 -10.24 41.39 16.75
CA SER A 16 -8.94 41.58 16.11
C SER A 16 -7.97 42.33 17.02
N GLY A 17 -6.74 41.85 17.12
CA GLY A 17 -5.71 42.35 18.03
C GLY A 17 -5.71 41.71 19.42
N ASN A 18 -6.75 40.96 19.80
CA ASN A 18 -6.76 40.31 21.11
C ASN A 18 -5.72 39.17 21.19
N VAL A 19 -5.03 39.07 22.33
CA VAL A 19 -3.92 38.14 22.56
C VAL A 19 -4.35 37.01 23.48
N PHE A 20 -3.99 35.78 23.11
CA PHE A 20 -4.23 34.55 23.85
C PHE A 20 -2.94 33.75 24.01
N THR A 21 -2.92 32.82 24.96
CA THR A 21 -1.78 31.92 25.19
C THR A 21 -2.19 30.50 24.83
N SER A 22 -1.38 29.83 24.00
CA SER A 22 -1.49 28.39 23.74
C SER A 22 -0.90 27.60 24.91
N ASN A 23 -1.47 26.44 25.21
CA ASN A 23 -0.96 25.55 26.25
C ASN A 23 0.48 25.07 25.99
N ARG A 24 0.95 25.08 24.73
CA ARG A 24 2.25 24.53 24.34
C ARG A 24 3.10 25.43 23.45
N TYR A 25 2.51 26.44 22.81
CA TYR A 25 3.13 27.14 21.68
C TYR A 25 3.19 28.66 21.86
N GLY A 26 3.20 29.12 23.11
CA GLY A 26 3.35 30.54 23.43
C GLY A 26 2.13 31.40 23.07
N ARG A 27 2.35 32.72 22.97
CA ARG A 27 1.30 33.72 22.74
C ARG A 27 0.96 33.86 21.26
N TYR A 28 -0.32 34.09 20.97
CA TYR A 28 -0.80 34.39 19.63
C TYR A 28 -1.89 35.47 19.67
N ARG A 29 -1.95 36.26 18.60
CA ARG A 29 -2.96 37.32 18.42
C ARG A 29 -4.00 36.91 17.39
N ILE A 30 -5.24 37.33 17.58
CA ILE A 30 -6.29 37.19 16.58
C ILE A 30 -6.10 38.27 15.52
N LEU A 31 -5.93 37.89 14.26
CA LEU A 31 -5.89 38.82 13.13
C LEU A 31 -7.29 39.21 12.69
N GLY A 32 -8.24 38.28 12.72
CA GLY A 32 -9.63 38.58 12.41
C GLY A 32 -10.49 37.33 12.25
N LYS A 33 -11.76 37.53 11.91
CA LYS A 33 -12.72 36.45 11.73
C LYS A 33 -12.62 35.93 10.30
N LEU A 34 -12.49 34.61 10.17
CA LEU A 34 -12.31 33.97 8.87
C LEU A 34 -13.60 34.13 8.03
N LEU A 35 -13.45 34.64 6.81
CA LEU A 35 -14.55 34.78 5.85
C LEU A 35 -14.79 33.45 5.13
N ASN A 36 -16.03 33.23 4.66
CA ASN A 36 -16.43 32.09 3.81
C ASN A 36 -16.14 30.70 4.42
N HIS A 37 -16.18 30.57 5.75
CA HIS A 37 -16.04 29.28 6.42
C HIS A 37 -17.41 28.70 6.78
N ASN A 38 -17.67 27.43 6.42
CA ASN A 38 -18.96 26.74 6.64
C ASN A 38 -19.38 26.69 8.13
N ARG A 39 -18.43 26.87 9.05
CA ARG A 39 -18.69 26.97 10.50
C ARG A 39 -18.35 28.38 10.99
N ARG A 40 -19.32 29.05 11.61
CA ARG A 40 -19.10 30.29 12.38
C ARG A 40 -18.15 29.99 13.56
N GLY A 41 -17.35 30.99 13.95
CA GLY A 41 -16.44 30.87 15.11
C GLY A 41 -15.01 30.43 14.76
N TYR A 42 -14.60 30.47 13.49
CA TYR A 42 -13.20 30.35 13.10
C TYR A 42 -12.56 31.74 13.00
N TYR A 43 -11.34 31.85 13.52
CA TYR A 43 -10.54 33.06 13.51
C TYR A 43 -9.19 32.77 12.88
N VAL A 44 -8.65 33.75 12.18
CA VAL A 44 -7.26 33.77 11.75
C VAL A 44 -6.44 34.32 12.90
N ILE A 45 -5.39 33.60 13.26
CA ILE A 45 -4.48 33.96 14.34
C ILE A 45 -3.04 34.00 13.83
N GLN A 46 -2.18 34.70 14.55
CA GLN A 46 -0.75 34.71 14.30
C GLN A 46 0.00 34.53 15.61
N PHE A 47 0.91 33.55 15.67
CA PHE A 47 1.81 33.35 16.81
C PHE A 47 2.86 34.46 16.86
N GLU A 48 3.08 35.04 18.04
CA GLU A 48 3.94 36.23 18.17
C GLU A 48 5.42 35.90 17.98
N GLU A 49 5.85 34.71 18.43
CA GLU A 49 7.24 34.28 18.36
C GLU A 49 7.65 33.84 16.95
N THR A 50 6.80 33.07 16.27
CA THR A 50 7.12 32.47 14.95
C THR A 50 6.63 33.30 13.78
N GLY A 51 5.72 34.24 14.02
CA GLY A 51 4.98 34.93 12.98
C GLY A 51 4.04 34.02 12.18
N HIS A 52 3.88 32.74 12.58
CA HIS A 52 3.07 31.78 11.83
C HIS A 52 1.59 32.10 11.93
N THR A 53 0.96 32.22 10.76
CA THR A 53 -0.47 32.49 10.64
C THR A 53 -1.23 31.20 10.35
N THR A 54 -2.26 30.92 11.15
CA THR A 54 -3.14 29.76 10.97
C THR A 54 -4.59 30.10 11.32
N LYS A 55 -5.50 29.14 11.10
CA LYS A 55 -6.91 29.25 11.50
C LYS A 55 -7.18 28.43 12.77
N ALA A 56 -7.93 29.00 13.70
CA ALA A 56 -8.30 28.35 14.95
C ALA A 56 -9.80 28.50 15.23
N TYR A 57 -10.42 27.44 15.74
CA TYR A 57 -11.83 27.47 16.17
C TYR A 57 -11.94 28.05 17.58
N CYS A 58 -13.02 28.79 17.87
CA CYS A 58 -13.21 29.49 19.13
C CYS A 58 -13.07 28.60 20.38
N SER A 59 -13.51 27.34 20.32
CA SER A 59 -13.34 26.41 21.46
C SER A 59 -11.89 25.98 21.66
N ALA A 60 -11.09 25.89 20.59
CA ALA A 60 -9.66 25.63 20.67
C ALA A 60 -8.91 26.84 21.24
N ILE A 61 -9.30 28.06 20.83
CA ILE A 61 -8.78 29.32 21.38
C ILE A 61 -9.10 29.41 22.87
N LYS A 62 -10.37 29.16 23.25
CA LYS A 62 -10.82 29.17 24.64
C LYS A 62 -10.08 28.17 25.54
N SER A 63 -9.80 26.98 25.01
CA SER A 63 -9.14 25.90 25.76
C SER A 63 -7.61 25.93 25.67
N GLY A 64 -7.02 26.89 24.97
CA GLY A 64 -5.58 26.98 24.73
C GLY A 64 -5.02 25.86 23.85
N LYS A 65 -5.86 25.02 23.23
CA LYS A 65 -5.48 23.87 22.39
C LYS A 65 -5.16 24.27 20.94
N VAL A 66 -4.66 25.48 20.75
CA VAL A 66 -4.24 25.98 19.44
C VAL A 66 -2.79 25.58 19.22
N ALA A 67 -2.53 24.76 18.21
CA ALA A 67 -1.19 24.33 17.87
C ALA A 67 -0.55 25.28 16.85
N ASP A 68 0.64 25.77 17.18
CA ASP A 68 1.50 26.37 16.17
C ASP A 68 2.23 25.27 15.44
N ARG A 69 1.79 24.96 14.22
CA ARG A 69 2.43 23.91 13.42
C ARG A 69 3.74 24.37 12.77
N SER A 70 4.14 25.63 12.93
CA SER A 70 5.52 26.01 12.59
C SER A 70 6.54 25.52 13.62
N TYR A 71 6.11 25.19 14.84
CA TYR A 71 6.95 24.60 15.90
C TYR A 71 6.96 23.07 15.89
N ASP A 72 6.14 22.39 15.07
CA ASP A 72 6.20 20.92 14.99
C ASP A 72 7.57 20.45 14.45
N PHE A 73 8.37 21.36 13.87
CA PHE A 73 9.78 21.19 13.52
C PHE A 73 10.50 22.53 13.74
N GLY A 74 11.58 22.58 14.52
CA GLY A 74 12.28 23.80 14.94
C GLY A 74 12.96 24.57 13.80
N ASN A 75 13.12 23.95 12.62
CA ASN A 75 13.53 24.56 11.36
C ASN A 75 13.20 23.62 10.17
N GLU A 76 13.46 24.07 8.93
CA GLU A 76 13.17 23.28 7.72
C GLU A 76 13.99 21.97 7.65
N ASP A 77 15.18 21.93 8.23
CA ASP A 77 16.01 20.72 8.24
C ASP A 77 15.45 19.68 9.22
N GLU A 78 15.01 20.10 10.41
CA GLU A 78 14.29 19.24 11.36
C GLU A 78 12.99 18.69 10.76
N ARG A 79 12.30 19.50 9.94
CA ARG A 79 11.10 19.08 9.22
C ARG A 79 11.43 17.99 8.22
N ARG A 80 12.49 18.18 7.43
CA ARG A 80 12.94 17.21 6.43
C ARG A 80 13.36 15.91 7.11
N GLU A 81 14.13 15.99 8.19
CA GLU A 81 14.55 14.82 8.96
C GLU A 81 13.33 14.05 9.47
N ALA A 82 12.35 14.73 10.07
CA ALA A 82 11.15 14.08 10.56
C ALA A 82 10.29 13.46 9.46
N LEU A 83 10.21 14.07 8.27
CA LEU A 83 9.49 13.49 7.12
C LEU A 83 10.17 12.24 6.56
N MET A 84 11.49 12.13 6.72
CA MET A 84 12.29 10.97 6.29
C MET A 84 12.38 9.88 7.37
N ARG A 85 11.90 10.14 8.59
CA ARG A 85 11.94 9.18 9.68
C ARG A 85 10.96 8.02 9.46
N PRO A 86 11.40 6.75 9.53
CA PRO A 86 10.55 5.57 9.29
C PRO A 86 9.64 5.26 10.49
N VAL A 87 8.60 6.07 10.66
CA VAL A 87 7.67 5.99 11.80
C VAL A 87 6.55 4.96 11.61
N ILE A 88 6.21 4.62 10.37
CA ILE A 88 5.13 3.68 10.06
C ILE A 88 5.70 2.26 10.05
N HIS A 89 5.46 1.55 11.15
CA HIS A 89 5.91 0.17 11.36
C HIS A 89 7.42 -0.05 11.15
N GLY A 90 8.23 0.98 11.43
CA GLY A 90 9.70 0.90 11.41
C GLY A 90 10.34 1.01 10.02
N VAL A 91 9.54 1.13 8.95
CA VAL A 91 10.07 1.28 7.58
C VAL A 91 9.42 2.42 6.81
N GLY A 92 8.13 2.68 7.00
CA GLY A 92 7.39 3.64 6.20
C GLY A 92 7.60 5.08 6.70
N TYR A 93 7.84 6.00 5.78
CA TYR A 93 8.01 7.43 6.03
C TYR A 93 7.25 8.26 5.01
N ILE A 94 6.97 9.54 5.34
CA ILE A 94 6.11 10.37 4.49
C ILE A 94 6.87 10.86 3.26
N GLY A 95 8.12 11.27 3.42
CA GLY A 95 8.94 11.88 2.38
C GLY A 95 8.53 13.32 2.07
N ILE A 96 9.37 14.00 1.29
CA ILE A 96 9.15 15.37 0.85
C ILE A 96 8.44 15.34 -0.51
N GLY A 97 7.26 15.96 -0.60
CA GLY A 97 6.53 16.04 -1.86
C GLY A 97 5.14 16.65 -1.75
N GLN A 98 4.39 16.58 -2.86
CA GLN A 98 3.10 17.25 -3.03
C GLN A 98 1.89 16.47 -2.49
N TYR A 99 2.02 15.17 -2.27
CA TYR A 99 0.91 14.31 -1.91
C TYR A 99 0.54 14.49 -0.44
N ARG A 100 -0.74 14.76 -0.19
CA ARG A 100 -1.27 15.02 1.15
C ARG A 100 -1.66 13.70 1.82
N THR A 101 -1.39 13.62 3.12
CA THR A 101 -1.80 12.47 3.95
C THR A 101 -3.18 12.67 4.58
N TYR A 102 -3.78 13.86 4.42
CA TYR A 102 -5.11 14.21 4.93
C TYR A 102 -5.89 15.02 3.91
N VAL A 103 -7.21 14.77 3.87
CA VAL A 103 -8.18 15.60 3.17
C VAL A 103 -8.40 16.88 3.98
N PRO A 104 -8.42 18.07 3.36
CA PRO A 104 -8.77 19.30 4.04
C PRO A 104 -10.11 19.17 4.74
N TYR A 105 -10.20 19.69 5.96
CA TYR A 105 -11.43 19.69 6.73
C TYR A 105 -12.57 20.39 5.95
N THR A 106 -13.64 19.63 5.69
CA THR A 106 -14.97 20.14 5.31
C THR A 106 -16.01 19.53 6.24
N PRO A 107 -17.23 20.11 6.38
CA PRO A 107 -18.30 19.51 7.18
C PRO A 107 -18.62 18.05 6.80
N GLU A 108 -18.38 17.68 5.54
CA GLU A 108 -18.65 16.35 4.97
C GLU A 108 -17.49 15.37 5.22
N THR A 109 -16.25 15.84 5.25
CA THR A 109 -15.04 14.99 5.31
C THR A 109 -14.39 14.91 6.68
N TYR A 110 -14.69 15.85 7.59
CA TYR A 110 -14.20 15.90 8.97
C TYR A 110 -12.68 15.75 9.17
N GLY A 111 -11.86 16.01 8.13
CA GLY A 111 -10.40 15.91 8.20
C GLY A 111 -9.86 14.47 8.24
N GLN A 112 -10.37 13.60 7.36
CA GLN A 112 -9.94 12.21 7.23
C GLN A 112 -8.57 12.06 6.53
N ARG A 113 -7.95 10.88 6.70
CA ARG A 113 -6.79 10.47 5.88
C ARG A 113 -7.20 10.35 4.41
N THR A 114 -6.28 10.62 3.50
CA THR A 114 -6.50 10.37 2.06
C THR A 114 -6.61 8.86 1.80
N LYS A 115 -7.34 8.48 0.74
CA LYS A 115 -7.53 7.06 0.38
C LYS A 115 -6.19 6.39 0.12
N GLU A 116 -5.28 7.11 -0.53
CA GLU A 116 -3.91 6.71 -0.85
C GLU A 116 -3.07 6.48 0.41
N TYR A 117 -3.19 7.36 1.41
CA TYR A 117 -2.50 7.18 2.68
C TYR A 117 -2.99 5.94 3.42
N VAL A 118 -4.31 5.72 3.46
CA VAL A 118 -4.89 4.52 4.08
C VAL A 118 -4.42 3.26 3.34
N LEU A 119 -4.40 3.30 2.01
CA LEU A 119 -3.94 2.19 1.17
C LEU A 119 -2.47 1.84 1.45
N TRP A 120 -1.59 2.85 1.41
CA TRP A 120 -0.16 2.74 1.70
C TRP A 120 0.09 2.24 3.12
N GLN A 121 -0.54 2.86 4.12
CA GLN A 121 -0.39 2.46 5.51
C GLN A 121 -0.82 1.01 5.72
N ASN A 122 -1.92 0.58 5.12
CA ASN A 122 -2.40 -0.80 5.22
C ASN A 122 -1.45 -1.78 4.53
N MET A 123 -0.84 -1.43 3.39
CA MET A 123 0.20 -2.23 2.75
C MET A 123 1.42 -2.43 3.67
N ILE A 124 1.94 -1.34 4.25
CA ILE A 124 3.07 -1.39 5.19
C ILE A 124 2.69 -2.19 6.43
N ALA A 125 1.49 -1.98 7.00
CA ALA A 125 1.01 -2.72 8.17
C ALA A 125 0.93 -4.22 7.92
N ARG A 126 0.41 -4.65 6.76
CA ARG A 126 0.33 -6.08 6.39
C ARG A 126 1.69 -6.76 6.44
N CYS A 127 2.76 -6.08 6.04
CA CYS A 127 4.10 -6.65 6.00
C CYS A 127 4.87 -6.50 7.33
N TYR A 128 4.73 -5.38 8.02
CA TYR A 128 5.65 -5.01 9.10
C TYR A 128 4.99 -4.83 10.47
N TYR A 129 3.65 -4.88 10.58
CA TYR A 129 2.99 -4.72 11.86
C TYR A 129 3.22 -5.92 12.77
N THR A 130 3.92 -5.67 13.89
CA THR A 130 4.16 -6.65 14.95
C THR A 130 3.42 -6.28 16.23
N ARG A 131 2.92 -7.29 16.94
CA ARG A 131 2.39 -7.18 18.30
C ARG A 131 3.09 -8.21 19.17
N ASN A 132 3.65 -7.77 20.31
CA ASN A 132 4.44 -8.62 21.21
C ASN A 132 5.60 -9.35 20.49
N GLY A 133 6.30 -8.65 19.59
CA GLY A 133 7.41 -9.21 18.80
C GLY A 133 7.02 -10.21 17.71
N LYS A 134 5.73 -10.45 17.49
CA LYS A 134 5.24 -11.36 16.45
C LYS A 134 4.46 -10.59 15.39
N GLN A 135 4.69 -10.93 14.11
CA GLN A 135 3.92 -10.36 13.01
C GLN A 135 2.44 -10.71 13.18
N VAL A 136 1.57 -9.70 13.09
CA VAL A 136 0.12 -9.86 13.30
C VAL A 136 -0.50 -10.60 12.12
N HIS A 137 -0.11 -10.23 10.90
CA HIS A 137 -0.63 -10.81 9.67
C HIS A 137 0.16 -12.06 9.30
N LYS A 138 -0.17 -13.21 9.92
CA LYS A 138 0.56 -14.48 9.71
C LYS A 138 0.73 -14.90 8.24
N GLY A 139 -0.28 -14.63 7.40
CA GLY A 139 -0.22 -14.93 5.96
C GLY A 139 0.82 -14.11 5.19
N TYR A 140 1.32 -13.04 5.78
CA TYR A 140 2.30 -12.11 5.21
C TYR A 140 3.72 -12.34 5.74
N LYS A 141 3.98 -13.48 6.38
CA LYS A 141 5.34 -13.85 6.81
C LYS A 141 6.28 -13.90 5.61
N GLY A 142 7.37 -13.15 5.65
CA GLY A 142 8.33 -13.04 4.55
C GLY A 142 7.81 -12.27 3.33
N VAL A 143 6.67 -11.57 3.43
CA VAL A 143 6.27 -10.58 2.43
C VAL A 143 6.89 -9.25 2.80
N VAL A 144 7.53 -8.60 1.84
CA VAL A 144 8.16 -7.29 2.02
C VAL A 144 7.66 -6.29 0.98
N VAL A 145 7.93 -5.01 1.23
CA VAL A 145 7.64 -3.89 0.34
C VAL A 145 8.94 -3.38 -0.25
N CYS A 146 8.94 -3.00 -1.53
CA CYS A 146 10.10 -2.36 -2.14
C CYS A 146 10.49 -1.08 -1.39
N GLU A 147 11.79 -0.83 -1.27
CA GLU A 147 12.32 0.33 -0.54
C GLU A 147 11.79 1.65 -1.11
N HIS A 148 11.57 1.69 -2.43
CA HIS A 148 10.97 2.83 -3.11
C HIS A 148 9.62 3.22 -2.49
N TRP A 149 8.76 2.24 -2.19
CA TRP A 149 7.43 2.45 -1.59
C TRP A 149 7.42 2.54 -0.06
N HIS A 150 8.58 2.45 0.60
CA HIS A 150 8.69 2.89 1.99
C HIS A 150 8.42 4.40 2.12
N CYS A 151 8.65 5.18 1.07
CA CYS A 151 8.25 6.58 0.96
C CYS A 151 6.81 6.72 0.46
N PHE A 152 5.94 7.40 1.23
CA PHE A 152 4.56 7.68 0.81
C PHE A 152 4.50 8.52 -0.48
N GLN A 153 5.39 9.49 -0.67
CA GLN A 153 5.39 10.30 -1.90
C GLN A 153 5.65 9.45 -3.15
N ASN A 154 6.64 8.55 -3.08
CA ASN A 154 6.99 7.65 -4.16
C ASN A 154 5.82 6.72 -4.49
N PHE A 155 5.24 6.08 -3.47
CA PHE A 155 4.05 5.25 -3.63
C PHE A 155 2.90 6.00 -4.34
N CYS A 156 2.63 7.25 -3.96
CA CYS A 156 1.60 8.06 -4.60
C CYS A 156 1.95 8.48 -6.03
N SER A 157 3.24 8.65 -6.34
CA SER A 157 3.73 8.97 -7.68
C SER A 157 3.49 7.81 -8.65
N ASP A 158 3.70 6.58 -8.20
CA ASP A 158 3.57 5.38 -9.02
C ASP A 158 2.11 4.92 -9.16
N LEU A 159 1.27 5.23 -8.17
CA LEU A 159 -0.11 4.73 -8.08
C LEU A 159 -0.92 4.87 -9.39
N PRO A 160 -0.84 5.98 -10.15
CA PRO A 160 -1.54 6.13 -11.42
C PRO A 160 -1.11 5.17 -12.53
N ALA A 161 0.11 4.66 -12.49
CA ALA A 161 0.64 3.70 -13.46
C ALA A 161 0.21 2.25 -13.14
N ILE A 162 -0.27 1.99 -11.92
CA ILE A 162 -0.68 0.65 -11.51
C ILE A 162 -1.94 0.22 -12.29
N PRO A 163 -1.94 -0.98 -12.90
CA PRO A 163 -3.11 -1.50 -13.60
C PRO A 163 -4.37 -1.47 -12.74
N GLY A 164 -5.46 -0.94 -13.28
CA GLY A 164 -6.75 -0.82 -12.59
C GLY A 164 -6.90 0.38 -11.65
N TYR A 165 -5.90 1.26 -11.52
CA TYR A 165 -5.95 2.42 -10.63
C TYR A 165 -7.18 3.30 -10.84
N ASN A 166 -7.53 3.63 -12.08
CA ASN A 166 -8.69 4.47 -12.37
C ASN A 166 -9.99 3.85 -11.82
N ASN A 167 -10.14 2.53 -11.94
CA ASN A 167 -11.31 1.84 -11.44
C ASN A 167 -11.39 1.88 -9.90
N TRP A 168 -10.26 1.70 -9.22
CA TRP A 168 -10.17 1.84 -7.77
C TRP A 168 -10.41 3.28 -7.31
N LYS A 169 -9.85 4.28 -8.02
CA LYS A 169 -10.02 5.69 -7.68
C LYS A 169 -11.49 6.08 -7.65
N ASP A 170 -12.24 5.60 -8.64
CA ASP A 170 -13.67 5.84 -8.78
C ASP A 170 -14.49 4.99 -7.78
N ASN A 171 -14.09 3.74 -7.53
CA ASN A 171 -14.83 2.78 -6.72
C ASN A 171 -13.92 2.00 -5.74
N PRO A 172 -13.33 2.64 -4.72
CA PRO A 172 -12.28 2.02 -3.90
C PRO A 172 -12.77 0.85 -3.03
N VAL A 173 -14.08 0.68 -2.88
CA VAL A 173 -14.70 -0.43 -2.15
C VAL A 173 -14.82 -1.70 -3.01
N LYS A 174 -14.84 -1.56 -4.34
CA LYS A 174 -14.98 -2.69 -5.27
C LYS A 174 -13.65 -3.26 -5.75
N TYR A 175 -12.56 -2.55 -5.48
CA TYR A 175 -11.23 -2.90 -5.97
C TYR A 175 -10.26 -3.03 -4.81
N GLU A 176 -9.46 -4.08 -4.86
CA GLU A 176 -8.42 -4.37 -3.88
C GLU A 176 -7.05 -4.17 -4.50
N PHE A 177 -6.13 -3.61 -3.72
CA PHE A 177 -4.73 -3.47 -4.07
C PHE A 177 -3.99 -4.72 -3.60
N ASP A 178 -3.80 -5.66 -4.52
CA ASP A 178 -3.26 -6.98 -4.23
C ASP A 178 -2.07 -7.36 -5.13
N LYS A 179 -1.13 -8.10 -4.53
CA LYS A 179 0.05 -8.67 -5.20
C LYS A 179 -0.23 -10.08 -5.70
N ASP A 180 -1.28 -10.72 -5.19
CA ASP A 180 -1.46 -12.17 -5.30
C ASP A 180 -1.74 -12.61 -6.74
N TYR A 181 -2.12 -11.70 -7.65
CA TYR A 181 -2.16 -11.95 -9.10
C TYR A 181 -0.77 -12.12 -9.74
N SER A 182 0.27 -11.49 -9.20
CA SER A 182 1.66 -11.78 -9.59
C SER A 182 2.20 -13.05 -8.93
N HIS A 183 1.50 -13.55 -7.91
CA HIS A 183 1.91 -14.65 -7.05
C HIS A 183 3.26 -14.48 -6.35
N ARG A 184 3.84 -13.27 -6.42
CA ARG A 184 5.09 -12.90 -5.75
C ARG A 184 4.81 -12.43 -4.33
N ARG A 185 5.73 -12.73 -3.41
CA ARG A 185 5.66 -12.29 -2.00
C ARG A 185 6.31 -10.91 -1.79
N TYR A 186 6.08 -9.99 -2.72
CA TYR A 186 6.75 -8.69 -2.76
C TYR A 186 5.78 -7.61 -3.25
N TYR A 187 5.72 -6.46 -2.57
CA TYR A 187 4.95 -5.29 -3.00
C TYR A 187 5.83 -4.31 -3.77
N SER A 188 5.54 -4.10 -5.05
CA SER A 188 6.26 -3.19 -5.95
C SER A 188 5.38 -2.78 -7.13
N PRO A 189 5.78 -1.76 -7.92
CA PRO A 189 5.05 -1.37 -9.12
C PRO A 189 4.74 -2.55 -10.05
N ASP A 190 5.69 -3.46 -10.18
CA ASP A 190 5.62 -4.59 -11.14
C ASP A 190 4.79 -5.77 -10.63
N THR A 191 4.58 -5.87 -9.32
CA THR A 191 3.86 -7.00 -8.71
C THR A 191 2.43 -6.66 -8.31
N MET A 192 2.04 -5.39 -8.41
CA MET A 192 0.76 -4.91 -7.91
C MET A 192 -0.22 -4.59 -9.02
N CYS A 193 -1.49 -4.84 -8.73
CA CYS A 193 -2.61 -4.37 -9.53
C CYS A 193 -3.81 -4.06 -8.63
N PHE A 194 -4.74 -3.28 -9.18
CA PHE A 194 -6.07 -3.11 -8.63
C PHE A 194 -7.04 -4.05 -9.33
N ILE A 195 -7.57 -4.98 -8.58
CA ILE A 195 -8.44 -6.05 -9.07
C ILE A 195 -9.81 -5.96 -8.41
N PRO A 196 -10.88 -6.35 -9.10
CA PRO A 196 -12.18 -6.48 -8.46
C PRO A 196 -12.12 -7.44 -7.27
N THR A 197 -12.76 -7.09 -6.15
CA THR A 197 -12.82 -7.94 -4.95
C THR A 197 -13.36 -9.35 -5.27
N SER A 198 -14.30 -9.45 -6.22
CA SER A 198 -14.83 -10.74 -6.69
C SER A 198 -13.77 -11.62 -7.33
N ASP A 199 -12.88 -11.01 -8.11
CA ASP A 199 -11.87 -11.71 -8.90
C ASP A 199 -10.70 -12.11 -8.02
N ASN A 200 -10.36 -11.27 -7.02
CA ASN A 200 -9.40 -11.64 -5.97
C ASN A 200 -9.90 -12.84 -5.16
N ALA A 201 -11.17 -12.81 -4.73
CA ALA A 201 -11.77 -13.91 -3.98
C ALA A 201 -11.81 -15.21 -4.81
N LYS A 202 -12.10 -15.11 -6.11
CA LYS A 202 -12.09 -16.24 -7.03
C LYS A 202 -10.69 -16.83 -7.20
N GLU A 203 -9.68 -16.01 -7.43
CA GLU A 203 -8.27 -16.44 -7.50
C GLU A 203 -7.87 -17.16 -6.21
N ALA A 204 -8.13 -16.55 -5.06
CA ALA A 204 -7.78 -17.14 -3.76
C ALA A 204 -8.47 -18.49 -3.54
N GLY A 205 -9.73 -18.63 -3.96
CA GLY A 205 -10.46 -19.89 -3.94
C GLY A 205 -9.81 -20.98 -4.78
N LEU A 206 -9.41 -20.65 -6.02
CA LEU A 206 -8.74 -21.56 -6.93
C LEU A 206 -7.36 -21.97 -6.40
N ARG A 207 -6.54 -21.03 -5.95
CA ARG A 207 -5.24 -21.31 -5.32
C ARG A 207 -5.37 -22.22 -4.11
N ASN A 208 -6.36 -21.98 -3.26
CA ASN A 208 -6.65 -22.87 -2.13
C ASN A 208 -7.07 -24.28 -2.58
N GLN A 209 -7.85 -24.40 -3.65
CA GLN A 209 -8.21 -25.69 -4.24
C GLN A 209 -6.98 -26.40 -4.81
N ALA A 210 -6.08 -25.68 -5.46
CA ALA A 210 -4.84 -26.24 -5.99
C ALA A 210 -3.92 -26.77 -4.89
N MET A 211 -3.91 -26.17 -3.70
CA MET A 211 -3.13 -26.65 -2.55
C MET A 211 -3.80 -27.80 -1.77
N LYS A 212 -5.08 -28.11 -2.05
CA LYS A 212 -5.85 -29.08 -1.28
C LYS A 212 -5.48 -30.51 -1.67
N ILE A 213 -4.91 -31.26 -0.73
CA ILE A 213 -4.62 -32.69 -0.88
C ILE A 213 -5.86 -33.50 -0.44
N ALA A 214 -6.24 -34.51 -1.23
CA ALA A 214 -7.32 -35.43 -0.86
C ALA A 214 -6.98 -36.22 0.40
N LYS A 215 -7.99 -36.51 1.24
CA LYS A 215 -7.77 -37.20 2.54
C LYS A 215 -7.11 -38.58 2.37
N SER A 216 -7.43 -39.29 1.29
CA SER A 216 -6.81 -40.59 0.95
C SER A 216 -5.31 -40.48 0.73
N ASP A 217 -4.88 -39.38 0.11
CA ASP A 217 -3.50 -39.22 -0.37
C ASP A 217 -2.66 -38.37 0.59
N TYR A 218 -3.29 -37.75 1.59
CA TYR A 218 -2.65 -36.84 2.53
C TYR A 218 -1.43 -37.47 3.21
N TYR A 219 -1.57 -38.68 3.75
CA TYR A 219 -0.48 -39.34 4.49
C TYR A 219 0.68 -39.73 3.58
N SER A 220 0.39 -40.27 2.39
CA SER A 220 1.44 -40.71 1.45
C SER A 220 2.19 -39.52 0.85
N ILE A 221 1.48 -38.49 0.38
CA ILE A 221 2.08 -37.27 -0.16
C ILE A 221 2.88 -36.55 0.93
N ASN A 222 2.35 -36.42 2.14
CA ASN A 222 3.07 -35.70 3.19
C ASN A 222 4.32 -36.47 3.66
N LYS A 223 4.30 -37.81 3.68
CA LYS A 223 5.49 -38.64 3.98
C LYS A 223 6.59 -38.44 2.95
N ASN A 224 6.24 -38.34 1.67
CA ASN A 224 7.19 -38.23 0.56
C ASN A 224 7.37 -36.80 0.04
N ARG A 225 6.84 -35.79 0.75
CA ARG A 225 6.72 -34.41 0.25
C ARG A 225 8.02 -33.80 -0.24
N LYS A 226 9.11 -34.11 0.47
CA LYS A 226 10.44 -33.58 0.16
C LYS A 226 10.95 -34.18 -1.15
N VAL A 227 10.86 -35.51 -1.28
CA VAL A 227 11.22 -36.24 -2.49
C VAL A 227 10.42 -35.75 -3.70
N ILE A 228 9.10 -35.58 -3.57
CA ILE A 228 8.24 -35.08 -4.66
C ILE A 228 8.69 -33.69 -5.17
N VAL A 229 9.09 -32.81 -4.25
CA VAL A 229 9.57 -31.47 -4.61
C VAL A 229 10.97 -31.54 -5.21
N ASP A 230 11.88 -32.27 -4.58
CA ASP A 230 13.27 -32.42 -5.05
C ASP A 230 13.31 -33.04 -6.46
N ASP A 231 12.52 -34.08 -6.72
CA ASP A 231 12.40 -34.70 -8.05
C ASP A 231 11.91 -33.70 -9.11
N ALA A 232 10.93 -32.86 -8.76
CA ALA A 232 10.43 -31.84 -9.67
C ALA A 232 11.46 -30.75 -9.96
N LEU A 233 12.27 -30.37 -8.96
CA LEU A 233 13.32 -29.36 -9.13
C LEU A 233 14.43 -29.86 -10.04
N VAL A 234 14.87 -31.12 -9.89
CA VAL A 234 15.88 -31.73 -10.79
C VAL A 234 15.40 -31.66 -12.25
N ILE A 235 14.15 -32.05 -12.50
CA ILE A 235 13.58 -32.03 -13.86
C ILE A 235 13.49 -30.60 -14.43
N LEU A 236 13.22 -29.60 -13.59
CA LEU A 236 13.15 -28.19 -14.01
C LEU A 236 14.53 -27.58 -14.25
N GLU A 237 15.53 -27.96 -13.46
CA GLU A 237 16.92 -27.55 -13.68
C GLU A 237 17.44 -28.09 -15.02
N ASP A 238 17.09 -29.33 -15.37
CA ASP A 238 17.42 -29.95 -16.66
C ASP A 238 16.68 -29.30 -17.85
N SER A 239 15.59 -28.56 -17.61
CA SER A 239 14.81 -27.93 -18.68
C SER A 239 15.27 -26.50 -19.03
N GLU A 240 16.32 -26.00 -18.38
CA GLU A 240 16.87 -24.63 -18.54
C GLU A 240 15.84 -23.49 -18.38
N MET A 241 14.71 -23.76 -17.74
CA MET A 241 13.65 -22.77 -17.53
C MET A 241 14.02 -21.87 -16.35
N GLN A 242 13.79 -20.56 -16.49
CA GLN A 242 13.85 -19.67 -15.34
C GLN A 242 12.62 -19.85 -14.45
N PHE A 243 12.85 -20.19 -13.18
CA PHE A 243 11.78 -20.28 -12.19
C PHE A 243 12.23 -19.76 -10.83
N SER A 244 11.26 -19.51 -9.96
CA SER A 244 11.48 -19.18 -8.56
C SER A 244 10.65 -20.10 -7.67
N VAL A 245 11.21 -20.46 -6.51
CA VAL A 245 10.52 -21.31 -5.54
C VAL A 245 10.02 -20.45 -4.38
N VAL A 246 8.71 -20.46 -4.16
CA VAL A 246 8.05 -19.73 -3.09
C VAL A 246 7.57 -20.68 -2.02
N MET A 247 7.91 -20.35 -0.77
CA MET A 247 7.53 -21.10 0.42
C MET A 247 6.27 -20.53 1.07
N ASN A 248 5.22 -21.36 1.19
CA ASN A 248 4.05 -21.03 1.98
C ASN A 248 3.85 -22.07 3.09
N GLY A 249 4.38 -21.74 4.28
CA GLY A 249 4.50 -22.69 5.37
C GLY A 249 5.46 -23.80 4.99
N ASN A 250 4.92 -25.00 4.82
CA ASN A 250 5.66 -26.20 4.45
C ASN A 250 5.60 -26.50 2.94
N THR A 251 4.74 -25.83 2.18
CA THR A 251 4.51 -26.14 0.76
C THR A 251 5.44 -25.31 -0.11
N HIS A 252 6.12 -25.97 -1.04
CA HIS A 252 6.92 -25.33 -2.09
C HIS A 252 6.02 -25.15 -3.31
N THR A 253 6.03 -23.94 -3.85
CA THR A 253 5.29 -23.56 -5.05
C THR A 253 6.30 -23.05 -6.06
N ILE A 254 6.23 -23.52 -7.30
CA ILE A 254 7.17 -23.17 -8.36
C ILE A 254 6.48 -22.13 -9.23
N ILE A 255 7.16 -21.02 -9.47
CA ILE A 255 6.61 -19.87 -10.19
C ILE A 255 7.52 -19.55 -11.37
N THR A 256 6.93 -19.39 -12.54
CA THR A 256 7.62 -18.95 -13.76
C THR A 256 6.83 -17.82 -14.40
N ASP A 257 7.54 -16.84 -14.95
CA ASP A 257 6.89 -15.80 -15.74
C ASP A 257 6.81 -16.20 -17.20
N THR A 258 5.66 -15.89 -17.79
CA THR A 258 5.40 -16.11 -19.21
C THR A 258 5.01 -14.78 -19.86
N PRO A 259 5.07 -14.67 -21.19
CA PRO A 259 4.65 -13.46 -21.90
C PRO A 259 3.17 -13.14 -21.64
N TYR A 260 2.39 -14.16 -21.27
CA TYR A 260 0.98 -14.05 -20.92
C TYR A 260 0.72 -13.92 -19.41
N GLY A 261 1.75 -13.64 -18.62
CA GLY A 261 1.71 -13.51 -17.16
C GLY A 261 2.27 -14.72 -16.41
N THR A 262 2.17 -14.67 -15.09
CA THR A 262 2.77 -15.68 -14.21
C THR A 262 2.03 -17.02 -14.25
N THR A 263 2.78 -18.12 -14.33
CA THR A 263 2.27 -19.50 -14.24
C THR A 263 2.87 -20.18 -13.00
N ILE A 264 2.04 -20.94 -12.30
CA ILE A 264 2.40 -21.62 -11.07
C ILE A 264 2.25 -23.12 -11.22
N PHE A 265 3.18 -23.87 -10.64
CA PHE A 265 3.08 -25.30 -10.40
C PHE A 265 3.06 -25.64 -8.91
N PHE A 266 2.15 -26.53 -8.53
CA PHE A 266 2.00 -27.09 -7.19
C PHE A 266 2.42 -28.58 -7.23
N PRO A 267 3.68 -28.91 -6.92
CA PRO A 267 4.22 -30.27 -7.10
C PRO A 267 3.45 -31.34 -6.32
N LEU A 268 3.03 -31.02 -5.09
CA LEU A 268 2.37 -31.97 -4.19
C LEU A 268 1.00 -32.43 -4.68
N THR A 269 0.30 -31.56 -5.42
CA THR A 269 -1.06 -31.83 -5.90
C THR A 269 -1.13 -32.01 -7.41
N LYS A 270 0.01 -31.86 -8.11
CA LYS A 270 0.10 -31.94 -9.58
C LYS A 270 -0.92 -31.01 -10.25
N LYS A 271 -0.98 -29.77 -9.75
CA LYS A 271 -1.84 -28.71 -10.29
C LYS A 271 -0.97 -27.61 -10.88
N ILE A 272 -1.41 -27.09 -12.01
CA ILE A 272 -0.82 -25.92 -12.67
C ILE A 272 -1.89 -24.84 -12.70
N MET A 273 -1.51 -23.62 -12.36
CA MET A 273 -2.42 -22.48 -12.30
C MET A 273 -1.85 -21.32 -13.12
N ARG A 274 -2.72 -20.64 -13.86
CA ARG A 274 -2.42 -19.39 -14.55
C ARG A 274 -3.65 -18.50 -14.50
N HIS A 275 -3.52 -17.29 -13.96
CA HIS A 275 -4.66 -16.41 -13.68
C HIS A 275 -5.77 -17.16 -12.92
N CYS A 276 -7.03 -17.01 -13.31
CA CYS A 276 -8.18 -17.71 -12.74
C CYS A 276 -8.42 -19.10 -13.36
N SER A 277 -7.41 -19.81 -13.85
CA SER A 277 -7.53 -21.14 -14.47
C SER A 277 -6.60 -22.16 -13.85
N ILE A 278 -7.09 -23.39 -13.69
CA ILE A 278 -6.36 -24.53 -13.13
C ILE A 278 -6.43 -25.70 -14.11
N ILE A 279 -5.31 -26.37 -14.29
CA ILE A 279 -5.20 -27.64 -15.01
C ILE A 279 -4.48 -28.68 -14.14
N ASP A 280 -4.76 -29.96 -14.40
CA ASP A 280 -4.06 -31.10 -13.81
C ASP A 280 -2.81 -31.44 -14.64
N GLY A 281 -1.69 -31.70 -13.99
CA GLY A 281 -0.44 -32.03 -14.66
C GLY A 281 0.74 -32.15 -13.71
N ASP A 282 1.68 -33.06 -14.02
CA ASP A 282 2.95 -33.13 -13.32
C ASP A 282 3.96 -32.09 -13.85
N VAL A 283 5.21 -32.18 -13.41
CA VAL A 283 6.26 -31.24 -13.80
C VAL A 283 6.54 -31.25 -15.31
N HIS A 284 6.37 -32.38 -16.00
CA HIS A 284 6.57 -32.46 -17.45
C HIS A 284 5.45 -31.72 -18.18
N VAL A 285 4.20 -31.91 -17.74
CA VAL A 285 3.05 -31.16 -18.29
C VAL A 285 3.23 -29.66 -18.04
N PHE A 286 3.76 -29.27 -16.89
CA PHE A 286 4.06 -27.88 -16.58
C PHE A 286 5.11 -27.28 -17.52
N ILE A 287 6.23 -27.97 -17.74
CA ILE A 287 7.28 -27.54 -18.67
C ILE A 287 6.71 -27.40 -20.09
N GLN A 288 6.01 -28.42 -20.57
CA GLN A 288 5.37 -28.40 -21.89
C GLN A 288 4.37 -27.25 -22.03
N TYR A 289 3.58 -26.99 -20.99
CA TYR A 289 2.61 -25.90 -20.99
C TYR A 289 3.28 -24.54 -21.10
N VAL A 290 4.38 -24.33 -20.36
CA VAL A 290 5.12 -23.05 -20.38
C VAL A 290 5.83 -22.84 -21.72
N GLN A 291 6.50 -23.88 -22.25
CA GLN A 291 7.11 -23.84 -23.57
C GLN A 291 6.06 -23.57 -24.66
N TRP A 292 4.90 -24.21 -24.57
CA TRP A 292 3.79 -23.95 -25.48
C TRP A 292 3.33 -22.49 -25.41
N LEU A 293 3.20 -21.89 -24.22
CA LEU A 293 2.87 -20.47 -24.09
C LEU A 293 3.93 -19.57 -24.73
N GLN A 294 5.20 -19.88 -24.57
CA GLN A 294 6.30 -19.14 -25.19
C GLN A 294 6.23 -19.22 -26.72
N CYS A 295 6.10 -20.42 -27.29
CA CYS A 295 5.92 -20.61 -28.73
C CYS A 295 4.71 -19.82 -29.27
N GLN A 296 3.57 -19.90 -28.59
CA GLN A 296 2.37 -19.16 -28.98
C GLN A 296 2.55 -17.64 -28.91
N TRP A 297 3.42 -17.13 -28.04
CA TRP A 297 3.75 -15.70 -28.02
C TRP A 297 4.64 -15.33 -29.19
N THR A 298 5.74 -16.08 -29.41
CA THR A 298 6.70 -15.83 -30.48
C THR A 298 6.04 -15.88 -31.86
N GLU A 299 5.15 -16.85 -32.09
CA GLU A 299 4.38 -16.95 -33.34
C GLU A 299 3.51 -15.71 -33.60
N ARG A 300 2.92 -15.12 -32.54
CA ARG A 300 2.04 -13.95 -32.64
C ARG A 300 2.79 -12.63 -32.65
N ASN A 301 3.96 -12.58 -32.00
CA ASN A 301 4.77 -11.38 -31.80
C ASN A 301 6.23 -11.64 -32.17
N PRO A 302 6.55 -11.97 -33.43
CA PRO A 302 7.87 -12.44 -33.84
C PRO A 302 8.99 -11.39 -33.68
N PHE A 303 8.65 -10.14 -33.38
CA PHE A 303 9.59 -9.03 -33.23
C PHE A 303 9.65 -8.46 -31.80
N ILE A 304 9.01 -9.13 -30.82
CA ILE A 304 9.00 -8.69 -29.42
C ILE A 304 9.59 -9.82 -28.56
N ASP A 305 10.81 -9.60 -28.06
CA ASP A 305 11.36 -10.43 -26.98
C ASP A 305 10.92 -9.86 -25.63
N CYS A 306 10.19 -10.66 -24.86
CA CYS A 306 9.68 -10.30 -23.55
C CYS A 306 10.58 -10.77 -22.39
N TYR A 307 11.71 -11.42 -22.68
CA TYR A 307 12.67 -11.96 -21.70
C TYR A 307 14.06 -11.32 -21.77
N GLU A 308 14.32 -10.46 -22.76
CA GLU A 308 15.57 -9.68 -22.90
C GLU A 308 15.58 -8.32 -22.18
N VAL A 309 14.71 -8.09 -21.17
CA VAL A 309 14.63 -6.82 -20.42
C VAL A 309 15.43 -6.84 -19.13
#